data_AF-A0A8H3DHC7-F1
#
_entry.id   AF-A0A8H3DHC7-F1
#
_cell.length_a   1.000
_cell.length_b   1.000
_cell.length_c   1.000
_cell.angle_alpha   90.00
_cell.angle_beta   90.00
_cell.angle_gamma   90.00
#
_symmetry.space_group_name_H-M   'P 1'
#
loop_
_entity.id
_entity.type
_entity.pdbx_description
1 polymer ?
#
loop_
_entity_poly.entity_id
_entity_poly.type
_entity_poly.pdbx_seq_one_letter_code
_entity_poly.pdbx_strand_id
1 'polypeptide(L)'
;MSNRYLTDSRITRDFRHLTLGPAFRQRSRIPTKLSTQPNYPKPSDRIKYWNIVPGDTVRIVRGAHAEDKKHEVLSVDKTRNLVYLKEITMMRGQGESASRISKPIHYSNLQLYLGIFELTDKNGQAKETEVYATRISTSKPVYIPAARRWFWKRYAAGTSPPIPVPEGVAPRKNRTEIRWPEYKQRTSPTTEFDYDTPADAVQEITWTPADVSEHTKYPPYFHIPAPTSQQRISVSQKILAAKARAVQDAYIAGKTSASVPMEQYLARELSNPHSRAKKQERWQQAKEEEDRLRVRFMKAAKEARKTGDSVATLGLNLTKKQAAKEGLFLFETHIREAEKARRVERAEQRGAVAKLERKKIRKARKEKKREEALRNLVLDKAENQVLPPTQAQPTA
;
A
#
# COMPACT_ATOMS: atom_id res chain seq x y z
N MET A 1 -20.87 13.17 -14.14
CA MET A 1 -20.31 12.13 -13.24
C MET A 1 -18.90 11.80 -13.73
N SER A 2 -17.92 11.68 -12.85
CA SER A 2 -16.52 11.44 -13.28
C SER A 2 -16.40 10.05 -13.91
N ASN A 3 -16.27 9.99 -15.25
CA ASN A 3 -16.03 8.77 -16.03
C ASN A 3 -14.70 8.07 -15.69
N ARG A 4 -13.90 8.58 -14.72
CA ARG A 4 -12.60 8.02 -14.35
C ARG A 4 -12.65 6.58 -13.83
N TYR A 5 -13.80 6.10 -13.37
CA TYR A 5 -13.95 4.77 -12.77
C TYR A 5 -14.68 3.77 -13.68
N LEU A 6 -15.29 4.26 -14.76
CA LEU A 6 -15.74 3.43 -15.86
C LEU A 6 -14.51 3.11 -16.70
N THR A 7 -14.10 1.84 -16.69
CA THR A 7 -12.88 1.42 -17.36
C THR A 7 -13.24 0.49 -18.51
N ASP A 8 -12.89 0.91 -19.73
CA ASP A 8 -12.81 0.04 -20.91
C ASP A 8 -11.47 -0.70 -20.97
N SER A 9 -10.52 -0.33 -20.11
CA SER A 9 -9.20 -0.93 -20.10
C SER A 9 -9.22 -2.30 -19.44
N ARG A 10 -8.69 -3.31 -20.15
CA ARG A 10 -8.58 -4.66 -19.60
C ARG A 10 -7.59 -4.80 -18.43
N ILE A 11 -6.64 -3.87 -18.36
CA ILE A 11 -5.46 -3.95 -17.49
C ILE A 11 -5.73 -3.22 -16.18
N THR A 12 -5.32 -3.82 -15.06
CA THR A 12 -5.32 -3.14 -13.75
C THR A 12 -3.98 -2.44 -13.53
N ARG A 13 -3.94 -1.13 -13.72
CA ARG A 13 -2.75 -0.29 -13.48
C ARG A 13 -2.68 0.19 -12.04
N ASP A 14 -3.80 0.64 -11.51
CA ASP A 14 -3.93 1.20 -10.16
C ASP A 14 -5.17 0.66 -9.41
N PHE A 15 -5.18 0.87 -8.10
CA PHE A 15 -6.29 0.51 -7.20
C PHE A 15 -7.00 1.74 -6.64
N ARG A 16 -7.05 2.84 -7.41
CA ARG A 16 -7.67 4.09 -6.96
C ARG A 16 -9.15 3.92 -6.64
N HIS A 17 -9.84 2.96 -7.26
CA HIS A 17 -11.23 2.63 -6.94
C HIS A 17 -11.42 2.09 -5.52
N LEU A 18 -10.36 1.63 -4.84
CA LEU A 18 -10.40 1.23 -3.43
C LEU A 18 -10.18 2.39 -2.46
N THR A 19 -9.83 3.58 -2.96
CA THR A 19 -9.68 4.75 -2.09
C THR A 19 -11.05 5.38 -1.82
N LEU A 20 -11.22 5.89 -0.59
CA LEU A 20 -12.37 6.73 -0.25
C LEU A 20 -12.24 8.03 -1.04
N GLY A 21 -13.06 8.20 -2.07
CA GLY A 21 -13.14 9.48 -2.78
C GLY A 21 -13.59 10.61 -1.82
N PRO A 22 -13.25 11.88 -2.10
CA PRO A 22 -13.67 13.03 -1.30
C PRO A 22 -15.18 13.05 -1.04
N ALA A 23 -15.97 12.65 -2.04
CA ALA A 23 -17.42 12.58 -2.00
C ALA A 23 -17.98 11.59 -0.97
N PHE A 24 -17.26 10.53 -0.59
CA PHE A 24 -17.77 9.59 0.43
C PHE A 24 -17.77 10.22 1.82
N ARG A 25 -16.82 11.12 2.11
CA ARG A 25 -16.74 11.81 3.41
C ARG A 25 -17.84 12.86 3.59
N GLN A 26 -18.38 13.38 2.49
CA GLN A 26 -19.42 14.43 2.51
C GLN A 26 -20.85 13.87 2.52
N ARG A 27 -21.04 12.55 2.36
CA ARG A 27 -22.36 11.89 2.35
C ARG A 27 -23.09 11.91 3.69
N SER A 28 -22.41 12.17 4.82
CA SER A 28 -23.06 12.09 6.13
C SER A 28 -24.04 13.23 6.42
N ARG A 29 -24.15 14.23 5.53
CA ARG A 29 -24.95 15.45 5.77
C ARG A 29 -26.32 15.46 5.08
N ILE A 30 -26.59 14.55 4.15
CA ILE A 30 -27.86 14.50 3.40
C ILE A 30 -28.52 13.13 3.61
N PRO A 31 -29.78 13.07 4.07
CA PRO A 31 -30.48 11.81 4.28
C PRO A 31 -30.63 11.02 2.97
N THR A 32 -30.45 9.70 3.05
CA THR A 32 -30.34 8.78 1.89
C THR A 32 -31.54 8.85 0.94
N LYS A 33 -32.74 9.14 1.43
CA LYS A 33 -33.98 9.23 0.64
C LYS A 33 -34.04 10.47 -0.26
N LEU A 34 -33.32 11.54 0.07
CA LEU A 34 -33.23 12.77 -0.73
C LEU A 34 -31.97 12.79 -1.62
N SER A 35 -31.08 11.80 -1.44
CA SER A 35 -29.85 11.69 -2.21
C SER A 35 -30.13 10.98 -3.53
N THR A 36 -30.18 11.73 -4.63
CA THR A 36 -30.15 11.21 -6.01
C THR A 36 -28.80 10.58 -6.40
N GLN A 37 -27.83 10.58 -5.47
CA GLN A 37 -26.52 10.01 -5.72
C GLN A 37 -26.58 8.49 -5.71
N PRO A 38 -25.96 7.82 -6.70
CA PRO A 38 -25.94 6.38 -6.77
C PRO A 38 -25.31 5.78 -5.51
N ASN A 39 -25.86 4.65 -5.07
CA ASN A 39 -25.32 3.91 -3.95
C ASN A 39 -23.96 3.33 -4.35
N TYR A 40 -22.89 3.71 -3.65
CA TYR A 40 -21.56 3.12 -3.87
C TYR A 40 -21.25 2.22 -2.68
N PRO A 41 -20.80 0.98 -2.93
CA PRO A 41 -20.31 0.12 -1.87
C PRO A 41 -19.14 0.76 -1.13
N LYS A 42 -19.00 0.38 0.15
CA LYS A 42 -17.83 0.76 0.95
C LYS A 42 -16.57 0.25 0.24
N PRO A 43 -15.42 0.93 0.36
CA PRO A 43 -14.22 0.48 -0.34
C PRO A 43 -13.71 -0.91 0.07
N SER A 44 -14.06 -1.37 1.27
CA SER A 44 -13.83 -2.76 1.72
C SER A 44 -14.58 -3.79 0.87
N ASP A 45 -15.76 -3.42 0.38
CA ASP A 45 -16.69 -4.30 -0.33
C ASP A 45 -16.48 -4.21 -1.86
N ARG A 46 -15.59 -3.31 -2.30
CA ARG A 46 -15.21 -3.17 -3.71
C ARG A 46 -14.25 -4.29 -4.10
N ILE A 47 -14.45 -4.83 -5.28
CA ILE A 47 -13.60 -5.91 -5.79
C ILE A 47 -12.20 -5.35 -6.05
N LYS A 48 -11.21 -5.86 -5.32
CA LYS A 48 -9.80 -5.47 -5.47
C LYS A 48 -9.21 -6.00 -6.78
N TYR A 49 -9.32 -7.31 -7.00
CA TYR A 49 -8.80 -7.99 -8.18
C TYR A 49 -9.97 -8.45 -9.05
N TRP A 50 -10.23 -7.71 -10.11
CA TRP A 50 -11.33 -7.99 -11.04
C TRP A 50 -10.97 -9.14 -11.97
N ASN A 51 -11.78 -10.21 -11.96
CA ASN A 51 -11.57 -11.33 -12.88
C ASN A 51 -12.40 -11.23 -14.15
N ILE A 52 -13.41 -10.36 -14.22
CA ILE A 52 -14.20 -10.09 -15.43
C ILE A 52 -13.76 -8.73 -15.95
N VAL A 53 -13.47 -8.67 -17.24
CA VAL A 53 -12.77 -7.57 -17.87
C VAL A 53 -13.37 -7.29 -19.26
N PRO A 54 -13.32 -6.03 -19.77
CA PRO A 54 -13.83 -5.73 -21.10
C PRO A 54 -13.26 -6.65 -22.19
N GLY A 55 -14.14 -7.16 -23.04
CA GLY A 55 -13.87 -8.17 -24.07
C GLY A 55 -14.02 -9.63 -23.61
N ASP A 56 -14.22 -9.90 -22.31
CA ASP A 56 -14.59 -11.24 -21.87
C ASP A 56 -16.03 -11.57 -22.32
N THR A 57 -16.28 -12.86 -22.54
CA THR A 57 -17.62 -13.41 -22.74
C THR A 57 -18.17 -13.98 -21.44
N VAL A 58 -19.40 -13.60 -21.11
CA VAL A 58 -20.08 -13.98 -19.86
C VAL A 58 -21.51 -14.40 -20.12
N ARG A 59 -22.07 -15.23 -19.23
CA ARG A 59 -23.53 -15.43 -19.12
C ARG A 59 -24.06 -14.82 -17.83
N ILE A 60 -25.36 -14.55 -17.79
CA ILE A 60 -26.05 -14.04 -16.60
C ILE A 60 -26.77 -15.19 -15.92
N VAL A 61 -26.45 -15.43 -14.65
CA VAL A 61 -27.02 -16.54 -13.87
C VAL A 61 -28.26 -16.10 -13.10
N ARG A 62 -28.30 -14.84 -12.67
CA ARG A 62 -29.33 -14.34 -11.75
C ARG A 62 -29.88 -12.99 -12.19
N GLY A 63 -31.21 -12.87 -12.19
CA GLY A 63 -31.96 -11.65 -12.46
C GLY A 63 -32.95 -11.79 -13.61
N ALA A 64 -33.58 -10.69 -13.99
CA ALA A 64 -34.60 -10.65 -15.04
C ALA A 64 -34.07 -10.98 -16.46
N HIS A 65 -32.74 -10.96 -16.65
CA HIS A 65 -32.07 -11.33 -17.90
C HIS A 65 -31.19 -12.56 -17.71
N ALA A 66 -31.59 -13.48 -16.83
CA ALA A 66 -30.93 -14.77 -16.66
C ALA A 66 -31.28 -15.68 -17.83
N GLU A 67 -30.73 -15.34 -19.00
CA GLU A 67 -30.74 -16.17 -20.20
C GLU A 67 -29.38 -16.86 -20.28
N ASP A 68 -29.34 -18.14 -20.68
CA ASP A 68 -28.10 -18.88 -20.99
C ASP A 68 -27.45 -18.38 -22.30
N LYS A 69 -27.60 -17.09 -22.61
CA LYS A 69 -27.03 -16.43 -23.77
C LYS A 69 -25.65 -15.85 -23.41
N LYS A 70 -24.71 -15.98 -24.34
CA LYS A 70 -23.39 -15.37 -24.25
C LYS A 70 -23.49 -13.89 -24.51
N HIS A 71 -22.85 -13.09 -23.66
CA HIS A 71 -22.75 -11.65 -23.82
C HIS A 71 -21.30 -11.20 -23.70
N GLU A 72 -20.91 -10.26 -24.57
CA GLU A 72 -19.61 -9.61 -24.51
C GLU A 72 -19.64 -8.45 -23.49
N VAL A 73 -18.62 -8.39 -22.64
CA VAL A 73 -18.44 -7.30 -21.68
C VAL A 73 -17.91 -6.06 -22.41
N LEU A 74 -18.70 -4.99 -22.41
CA LEU A 74 -18.33 -3.70 -23.02
C LEU A 74 -17.40 -2.91 -22.09
N SER A 75 -17.84 -2.66 -20.86
CA SER A 75 -17.12 -1.84 -19.89
C SER A 75 -17.43 -2.26 -18.47
N VAL A 76 -16.59 -1.82 -17.53
CA VAL A 76 -16.70 -2.19 -16.12
C VAL A 76 -16.61 -0.96 -15.23
N ASP A 77 -17.54 -0.81 -14.29
CA ASP A 77 -17.45 0.18 -13.21
C ASP A 77 -16.92 -0.49 -11.93
N LYS A 78 -15.63 -0.24 -11.68
CA LYS A 78 -14.90 -0.82 -10.54
C LYS A 78 -15.34 -0.26 -9.18
N THR A 79 -16.01 0.91 -9.16
CA THR A 79 -16.44 1.53 -7.91
C THR A 79 -17.78 1.02 -7.41
N ARG A 80 -18.66 0.60 -8.33
CA ARG A 80 -19.99 0.08 -8.02
C ARG A 80 -20.09 -1.45 -8.11
N ASN A 81 -19.02 -2.13 -8.51
CA ASN A 81 -19.04 -3.56 -8.80
C ASN A 81 -20.05 -3.92 -9.91
N LEU A 82 -20.18 -3.04 -10.91
CA LEU A 82 -21.10 -3.21 -12.04
C LEU A 82 -20.33 -3.49 -13.34
N VAL A 83 -20.94 -4.30 -14.18
CA VAL A 83 -20.45 -4.69 -15.50
C VAL A 83 -21.51 -4.30 -16.52
N TYR A 84 -21.07 -3.72 -17.62
CA TYR A 84 -21.91 -3.30 -18.73
C TYR A 84 -21.71 -4.26 -19.90
N LEU A 85 -22.81 -4.84 -20.37
CA LEU A 85 -22.80 -5.81 -21.46
C LEU A 85 -23.27 -5.13 -22.76
N LYS A 86 -22.72 -5.57 -23.89
CA LYS A 86 -22.94 -4.95 -25.20
C LYS A 86 -24.38 -5.10 -25.71
N GLU A 87 -24.97 -6.29 -25.53
CA GLU A 87 -26.26 -6.64 -26.12
C GLU A 87 -27.45 -6.22 -25.26
N ILE A 88 -27.27 -6.09 -23.95
CA ILE A 88 -28.36 -5.75 -23.03
C ILE A 88 -28.41 -4.25 -22.90
N THR A 89 -29.22 -3.62 -23.72
CA THR A 89 -29.43 -2.17 -23.73
C THR A 89 -30.76 -1.79 -23.09
N MET A 90 -30.76 -0.69 -22.33
CA MET A 90 -31.97 0.02 -21.92
C MET A 90 -32.08 1.29 -22.75
N MET A 91 -33.31 1.68 -23.10
CA MET A 91 -33.56 2.99 -23.70
C MET A 91 -33.47 4.05 -22.61
N ARG A 92 -32.62 5.07 -22.82
CA ARG A 92 -32.57 6.23 -21.93
C ARG A 92 -32.93 7.48 -22.74
N GLY A 93 -34.00 8.15 -22.31
CA GLY A 93 -34.60 9.30 -22.98
C GLY A 93 -36.07 9.04 -23.32
N GLN A 94 -36.81 10.10 -23.63
CA GLN A 94 -38.14 10.03 -24.22
C GLN A 94 -38.07 10.57 -25.65
N GLY A 95 -38.79 9.94 -26.59
CA GLY A 95 -38.84 10.36 -28.00
C GLY A 95 -37.69 9.84 -28.88
N GLU A 96 -37.51 10.48 -30.04
CA GLU A 96 -36.58 10.07 -31.11
C GLU A 96 -35.09 10.18 -30.72
N SER A 97 -34.76 10.91 -29.64
CA SER A 97 -33.38 11.02 -29.11
C SER A 97 -33.02 9.91 -28.10
N ALA A 98 -33.82 8.84 -28.00
CA ALA A 98 -33.56 7.74 -27.07
C ALA A 98 -32.24 7.02 -27.42
N SER A 99 -31.23 7.21 -26.57
CA SER A 99 -29.95 6.53 -26.72
C SER A 99 -30.01 5.15 -26.07
N ARG A 100 -29.53 4.12 -26.79
CA ARG A 100 -29.35 2.78 -26.25
C ARG A 100 -28.15 2.78 -25.31
N ILE A 101 -28.38 2.56 -24.03
CA ILE A 101 -27.32 2.48 -23.02
C ILE A 101 -27.28 1.08 -22.45
N SER A 102 -26.10 0.48 -22.36
CA SER A 102 -25.92 -0.83 -21.75
C SER A 102 -26.46 -0.87 -20.31
N LYS A 103 -27.24 -1.89 -19.98
CA LYS A 103 -27.78 -2.11 -18.63
C LYS A 103 -26.63 -2.50 -17.69
N PRO A 104 -26.50 -1.84 -16.53
CA PRO A 104 -25.55 -2.28 -15.52
C PRO A 104 -26.01 -3.58 -14.85
N ILE A 105 -25.13 -4.57 -14.79
CA ILE A 105 -25.36 -5.84 -14.07
C ILE A 105 -24.31 -5.99 -12.97
N HIS A 106 -24.73 -6.45 -11.80
CA HIS A 106 -23.81 -6.67 -10.70
C HIS A 106 -22.88 -7.86 -10.96
N TYR A 107 -21.59 -7.70 -10.63
CA TYR A 107 -20.54 -8.68 -10.89
C TYR A 107 -20.88 -10.10 -10.40
N SER A 108 -21.56 -10.23 -9.27
CA SER A 108 -21.93 -11.54 -8.68
C SER A 108 -22.89 -12.37 -9.53
N ASN A 109 -23.60 -11.74 -10.48
CA ASN A 109 -24.63 -12.39 -11.28
C ASN A 109 -24.07 -12.94 -12.59
N LEU A 110 -22.76 -12.82 -12.82
CA LEU A 110 -22.10 -13.21 -14.05
C LEU A 110 -21.23 -14.45 -13.85
N GLN A 111 -21.17 -15.29 -14.88
CA GLN A 111 -20.20 -16.39 -14.99
C GLN A 111 -19.38 -16.22 -16.27
N LEU A 112 -18.07 -16.43 -16.16
CA LEU A 112 -17.15 -16.38 -17.30
C LEU A 112 -17.35 -17.60 -18.18
N TYR A 113 -17.37 -17.40 -19.48
CA TYR A 113 -17.32 -18.48 -20.47
C TYR A 113 -15.89 -19.01 -20.59
N LEU A 114 -15.74 -20.34 -20.65
CA LEU A 114 -14.44 -21.01 -20.80
C LEU A 114 -14.18 -21.46 -22.23
N GLY A 115 -15.22 -21.97 -22.89
CA GLY A 115 -15.11 -22.58 -24.21
C GLY A 115 -16.17 -23.66 -24.42
N ILE A 116 -16.09 -24.30 -25.58
CA ILE A 116 -16.84 -25.51 -25.91
C ILE A 116 -15.97 -26.69 -25.49
N PHE A 117 -16.54 -27.61 -24.72
CA PHE A 117 -15.89 -28.86 -24.34
C PHE A 117 -16.78 -30.02 -24.77
N GLU A 118 -16.15 -31.10 -25.24
CA GLU A 118 -16.81 -32.37 -25.45
C GLU A 118 -17.04 -33.02 -24.09
N LEU A 119 -18.29 -33.00 -23.65
CA LEU A 119 -18.69 -33.58 -22.37
C LEU A 119 -19.64 -34.74 -22.66
N THR A 120 -19.42 -35.85 -21.97
CA THR A 120 -20.37 -36.96 -22.01
C THR A 120 -21.63 -36.56 -21.27
N ASP A 121 -22.77 -36.56 -21.96
CA ASP A 121 -24.07 -36.39 -21.32
C ASP A 121 -24.36 -37.56 -20.37
N LYS A 122 -25.42 -37.43 -19.55
CA LYS A 122 -25.91 -38.52 -18.68
C LYS A 122 -26.22 -39.82 -19.45
N ASN A 123 -26.40 -39.73 -20.76
CA ASN A 123 -26.68 -40.85 -21.66
C ASN A 123 -25.42 -41.43 -22.33
N GLY A 124 -24.21 -40.98 -21.95
CA GLY A 124 -22.94 -41.49 -22.47
C GLY A 124 -22.54 -40.98 -23.86
N GLN A 125 -23.34 -40.12 -24.50
CA GLN A 125 -23.00 -39.50 -25.78
C GLN A 125 -22.15 -38.24 -25.56
N ALA A 126 -21.08 -38.09 -26.33
CA ALA A 126 -20.25 -36.88 -26.30
C ALA A 126 -21.00 -35.73 -26.99
N LYS A 127 -21.36 -34.71 -26.21
CA LYS A 127 -22.02 -33.49 -26.70
C LYS A 127 -21.12 -32.30 -26.48
N GLU A 128 -20.92 -31.52 -27.54
CA GLU A 128 -20.31 -30.20 -27.45
C GLU A 128 -21.15 -29.31 -26.55
N THR A 129 -20.66 -29.06 -25.34
CA THR A 129 -21.37 -28.28 -24.35
C THR A 129 -20.56 -27.06 -23.96
N GLU A 130 -21.24 -25.94 -23.86
CA GLU A 130 -20.67 -24.67 -23.42
C GLU A 130 -20.38 -24.71 -21.93
N VAL A 131 -19.12 -24.49 -21.56
CA VAL A 131 -18.71 -24.53 -20.16
C VAL A 131 -18.49 -23.14 -19.61
N TYR A 132 -19.08 -22.91 -18.45
CA TYR A 132 -18.97 -21.66 -17.71
C TYR A 132 -18.26 -21.88 -16.37
N ALA A 133 -17.53 -20.86 -15.90
CA ALA A 133 -16.86 -20.89 -14.62
C ALA A 133 -17.82 -20.49 -13.49
N THR A 134 -18.22 -21.45 -12.66
CA THR A 134 -19.01 -21.23 -11.44
C THR A 134 -18.17 -20.54 -10.36
N ARG A 135 -16.90 -20.93 -10.21
CA ARG A 135 -15.96 -20.34 -9.24
C ARG A 135 -14.64 -20.04 -9.92
N ILE A 136 -14.12 -18.83 -9.70
CA ILE A 136 -12.83 -18.38 -10.24
C ILE A 136 -11.82 -18.29 -9.10
N SER A 137 -10.67 -18.92 -9.28
CA SER A 137 -9.50 -18.75 -8.43
C SER A 137 -8.43 -17.93 -9.17
N THR A 138 -7.51 -17.34 -8.41
CA THR A 138 -6.47 -16.46 -8.96
C THR A 138 -5.09 -16.89 -8.47
N SER A 139 -4.06 -16.62 -9.28
CA SER A 139 -2.68 -16.67 -8.82
C SER A 139 -2.39 -15.51 -7.87
N LYS A 140 -1.25 -15.58 -7.17
CA LYS A 140 -0.75 -14.42 -6.41
C LYS A 140 -0.56 -13.23 -7.37
N PRO A 141 -1.11 -12.04 -7.05
CA PRO A 141 -0.94 -10.86 -7.89
C PRO A 141 0.49 -10.34 -7.79
N VAL A 142 1.09 -10.09 -8.95
CA VAL A 142 2.45 -9.56 -9.09
C VAL A 142 2.37 -8.22 -9.82
N TYR A 143 2.99 -7.18 -9.25
CA TYR A 143 3.17 -5.92 -9.94
C TYR A 143 4.38 -6.03 -10.87
N ILE A 144 4.17 -5.78 -12.16
CA ILE A 144 5.24 -5.77 -13.17
C ILE A 144 5.63 -4.31 -13.41
N PRO A 145 6.79 -3.83 -12.91
CA PRO A 145 7.17 -2.42 -13.03
C PRO A 145 7.36 -1.98 -14.48
N ALA A 146 7.96 -2.82 -15.32
CA ALA A 146 8.19 -2.54 -16.74
C ALA A 146 6.89 -2.26 -17.50
N ALA A 147 5.84 -3.04 -17.22
CA ALA A 147 4.53 -2.88 -17.85
C ALA A 147 3.58 -1.99 -17.05
N ARG A 148 4.03 -1.43 -15.91
CA ARG A 148 3.27 -0.59 -14.96
C ARG A 148 1.86 -1.14 -14.66
N ARG A 149 1.75 -2.46 -14.48
CA ARG A 149 0.48 -3.15 -14.28
C ARG A 149 0.57 -4.27 -13.26
N TRP A 150 -0.56 -4.52 -12.61
CA TRP A 150 -0.77 -5.71 -11.82
C TRP A 150 -1.19 -6.86 -12.74
N PHE A 151 -0.55 -8.02 -12.53
CA PHE A 151 -0.81 -9.22 -13.29
C PHE A 151 -1.11 -10.39 -12.35
N TRP A 152 -2.14 -11.16 -12.70
CA TRP A 152 -2.45 -12.45 -12.10
C TRP A 152 -3.10 -13.34 -13.16
N LYS A 153 -2.95 -14.66 -12.99
CA LYS A 153 -3.63 -15.66 -13.80
C LYS A 153 -4.98 -15.99 -13.18
N ARG A 154 -5.96 -16.26 -14.03
CA ARG A 154 -7.32 -16.69 -13.66
C ARG A 154 -7.41 -18.19 -13.88
N TYR A 155 -8.06 -18.90 -12.97
CA TYR A 155 -8.35 -20.31 -13.16
C TYR A 155 -9.79 -20.63 -12.77
N ALA A 156 -10.46 -21.46 -13.55
CA ALA A 156 -11.75 -22.04 -13.17
C ALA A 156 -11.52 -23.08 -12.06
N ALA A 157 -12.02 -22.80 -10.86
CA ALA A 157 -11.98 -23.73 -9.74
C ALA A 157 -13.22 -24.65 -9.68
N GLY A 158 -14.29 -24.26 -10.37
CA GLY A 158 -15.47 -25.08 -10.56
C GLY A 158 -16.20 -24.62 -11.81
N THR A 159 -16.71 -25.57 -12.57
CA THR A 159 -17.36 -25.33 -13.85
C THR A 159 -18.81 -25.81 -13.82
N SER A 160 -19.63 -25.26 -14.72
CA SER A 160 -20.99 -25.69 -14.99
C SER A 160 -21.17 -25.74 -16.50
N PRO A 161 -21.39 -26.93 -17.08
CA PRO A 161 -21.31 -28.27 -16.49
C PRO A 161 -19.91 -28.64 -15.91
N PRO A 162 -19.82 -29.61 -14.99
CA PRO A 162 -18.55 -30.04 -14.40
C PRO A 162 -17.68 -30.74 -15.45
N ILE A 163 -16.44 -30.26 -15.64
CA ILE A 163 -15.46 -30.92 -16.51
C ILE A 163 -14.94 -32.17 -15.79
N PRO A 164 -14.88 -33.35 -16.45
CA PRO A 164 -14.32 -34.56 -15.87
C PRO A 164 -12.85 -34.34 -15.48
N VAL A 165 -12.53 -34.77 -14.27
CA VAL A 165 -11.17 -34.71 -13.75
C VAL A 165 -10.37 -35.89 -14.32
N PRO A 166 -9.18 -35.67 -14.90
CA PRO A 166 -8.32 -36.78 -15.30
C PRO A 166 -7.91 -37.59 -14.07
N GLU A 167 -7.94 -38.92 -14.22
CA GLU A 167 -7.67 -39.87 -13.14
C GLU A 167 -6.27 -39.64 -12.54
N GLY A 168 -6.18 -39.56 -11.21
CA GLY A 168 -4.92 -39.33 -10.48
C GLY A 168 -4.57 -37.87 -10.16
N VAL A 169 -5.28 -36.88 -10.69
CA VAL A 169 -5.02 -35.46 -10.35
C VAL A 169 -5.93 -35.01 -9.20
N ALA A 170 -5.31 -34.62 -8.08
CA ALA A 170 -6.04 -34.10 -6.93
C ALA A 170 -6.98 -32.93 -7.34
N PRO A 171 -8.23 -32.88 -6.85
CA PRO A 171 -9.24 -31.91 -7.28
C PRO A 171 -8.82 -30.45 -7.10
N ARG A 172 -7.90 -30.16 -6.16
CA ARG A 172 -7.37 -28.81 -5.96
C ARG A 172 -6.45 -28.32 -7.09
N LYS A 173 -5.85 -29.25 -7.85
CA LYS A 173 -4.94 -29.00 -8.97
C LYS A 173 -5.65 -28.98 -10.33
N ASN A 174 -6.87 -29.52 -10.42
CA ASN A 174 -7.71 -29.46 -11.63
C ASN A 174 -8.34 -28.08 -11.80
N ARG A 175 -7.52 -27.11 -12.18
CA ARG A 175 -7.99 -25.75 -12.47
C ARG A 175 -7.65 -25.38 -13.90
N THR A 176 -8.67 -25.16 -14.70
CA THR A 176 -8.50 -24.75 -16.10
C THR A 176 -8.09 -23.28 -16.15
N GLU A 177 -6.96 -22.96 -16.79
CA GLU A 177 -6.51 -21.56 -16.95
C GLU A 177 -7.45 -20.79 -17.87
N ILE A 178 -7.93 -19.64 -17.41
CA ILE A 178 -8.77 -18.72 -18.20
C ILE A 178 -7.87 -17.61 -18.71
N ARG A 179 -7.56 -17.65 -20.01
CA ARG A 179 -6.73 -16.61 -20.64
C ARG A 179 -7.45 -15.27 -20.64
N TRP A 180 -6.70 -14.19 -20.53
CA TRP A 180 -7.23 -12.83 -20.69
C TRP A 180 -7.64 -12.60 -22.15
N PRO A 181 -8.73 -11.88 -22.42
CA PRO A 181 -9.23 -11.66 -23.79
C PRO A 181 -8.22 -10.81 -24.56
N GLU A 182 -8.03 -11.08 -25.85
CA GLU A 182 -7.08 -10.33 -26.68
C GLU A 182 -7.47 -8.86 -26.79
N TYR A 183 -6.46 -7.97 -26.81
CA TYR A 183 -6.72 -6.53 -26.90
C TYR A 183 -6.65 -6.11 -28.34
N LYS A 184 -7.80 -5.72 -28.89
CA LYS A 184 -7.83 -4.88 -30.07
C LYS A 184 -7.24 -3.53 -29.66
N GLN A 185 -6.01 -3.26 -30.11
CA GLN A 185 -5.44 -1.93 -29.96
C GLN A 185 -6.41 -0.95 -30.59
N ARG A 186 -6.80 0.10 -29.85
CA ARG A 186 -7.55 1.19 -30.47
C ARG A 186 -6.66 1.69 -31.59
N THR A 187 -7.17 1.66 -32.81
CA THR A 187 -6.51 2.34 -33.91
C THR A 187 -6.31 3.78 -33.44
N SER A 188 -5.06 4.22 -33.41
CA SER A 188 -4.80 5.63 -33.25
C SER A 188 -5.59 6.34 -34.35
N PRO A 189 -6.23 7.49 -34.06
CA PRO A 189 -6.89 8.24 -35.11
C PRO A 189 -5.86 8.43 -36.24
N THR A 190 -6.24 8.07 -37.48
CA THR A 190 -5.40 8.31 -38.66
C THR A 190 -5.21 9.81 -38.72
N THR A 191 -4.07 10.25 -38.22
CA THR A 191 -3.72 11.65 -38.05
C THR A 191 -2.67 11.92 -39.09
N GLU A 192 -3.09 11.84 -40.36
CA GLU A 192 -2.39 12.53 -41.44
C GLU A 192 -2.70 14.02 -41.26
N PHE A 193 -2.11 14.62 -40.22
CA PHE A 193 -2.07 16.06 -40.10
C PHE A 193 -0.87 16.53 -40.92
N ASP A 194 -1.06 17.56 -41.75
CA ASP A 194 0.02 18.15 -42.56
C ASP A 194 1.22 18.65 -41.73
N TYR A 195 1.04 18.81 -40.42
CA TYR A 195 2.06 19.24 -39.46
C TYR A 195 2.73 18.09 -38.68
N ASP A 196 2.30 16.83 -38.86
CA ASP A 196 2.95 15.70 -38.20
C ASP A 196 4.14 15.20 -39.02
N THR A 197 5.23 14.83 -38.34
CA THR A 197 6.45 14.38 -39.00
C THR A 197 6.28 12.94 -39.51
N PRO A 198 6.65 12.61 -40.77
CA PRO A 198 6.59 11.24 -41.24
C PRO A 198 7.53 10.35 -40.42
N ALA A 199 7.15 9.08 -40.26
CA ALA A 199 7.90 8.13 -39.43
C ALA A 199 9.38 8.01 -39.87
N ASP A 200 9.62 8.13 -41.18
CA ASP A 200 10.96 8.04 -41.77
C ASP A 200 11.86 9.21 -41.31
N ALA A 201 11.33 10.44 -41.26
CA ALA A 201 12.09 11.61 -40.81
C ALA A 201 12.39 11.57 -39.30
N VAL A 202 11.52 10.97 -38.48
CA VAL A 202 11.75 10.79 -37.03
C VAL A 202 12.83 9.74 -36.75
N GLN A 203 12.95 8.72 -37.61
CA GLN A 203 13.94 7.66 -37.46
C GLN A 203 15.32 8.05 -38.01
N GLU A 204 15.42 9.12 -38.78
CA GLU A 204 16.68 9.62 -39.31
C GLU A 204 17.61 10.05 -38.16
N ILE A 205 18.75 9.37 -38.05
CA ILE A 205 19.77 9.66 -37.05
C ILE A 205 20.51 10.92 -37.49
N THR A 206 20.02 12.07 -37.04
CA THR A 206 20.57 13.39 -37.38
C THR A 206 21.83 13.77 -36.60
N TRP A 207 22.11 13.11 -35.49
CA TRP A 207 23.24 13.43 -34.63
C TRP A 207 24.12 12.21 -34.35
N THR A 208 25.32 12.23 -34.92
CA THR A 208 26.43 11.38 -34.52
C THR A 208 27.33 12.17 -33.58
N PRO A 209 27.47 11.77 -32.30
CA PRO A 209 28.39 12.46 -31.38
C PRO A 209 29.79 12.48 -31.98
N ALA A 210 30.46 13.65 -31.93
CA ALA A 210 31.86 13.75 -32.31
C ALA A 210 32.70 12.84 -31.40
N ASP A 211 33.64 12.11 -31.98
CA ASP A 211 34.53 11.26 -31.21
C ASP A 211 35.49 12.15 -30.40
N VAL A 212 35.19 12.30 -29.11
CA VAL A 212 35.97 13.15 -28.20
C VAL A 212 37.38 12.58 -28.01
N SER A 213 37.61 11.29 -28.34
CA SER A 213 38.92 10.65 -28.26
C SER A 213 39.94 11.22 -29.26
N GLU A 214 39.49 11.78 -30.38
CA GLU A 214 40.37 12.40 -31.39
C GLU A 214 40.89 13.78 -30.94
N HIS A 215 40.24 14.38 -29.94
CA HIS A 215 40.53 15.75 -29.50
C HIS A 215 41.56 15.74 -28.36
N THR A 216 42.85 15.77 -28.72
CA THR A 216 44.02 15.85 -27.82
C THR A 216 43.99 17.05 -26.86
N LYS A 217 43.17 18.06 -27.15
CA LYS A 217 43.00 19.27 -26.33
C LYS A 217 42.23 19.01 -25.02
N TYR A 218 41.46 17.93 -24.92
CA TYR A 218 40.69 17.65 -23.71
C TYR A 218 41.48 16.83 -22.69
N PRO A 219 41.37 17.19 -21.39
CA PRO A 219 41.99 16.43 -20.31
C PRO A 219 41.59 14.95 -20.31
N PRO A 220 42.45 14.05 -19.84
CA PRO A 220 42.25 12.59 -19.91
C PRO A 220 40.98 12.06 -19.23
N TYR A 221 40.35 12.84 -18.36
CA TYR A 221 39.08 12.49 -17.73
C TYR A 221 37.84 12.71 -18.62
N PHE A 222 37.96 13.48 -19.71
CA PHE A 222 36.90 13.62 -20.73
C PHE A 222 36.87 12.45 -21.74
N HIS A 223 37.97 11.72 -21.84
CA HIS A 223 38.08 10.48 -22.65
C HIS A 223 37.49 9.26 -21.94
N ILE A 224 36.99 9.43 -20.72
CA ILE A 224 36.27 8.38 -20.02
C ILE A 224 34.88 8.31 -20.67
N PRO A 225 34.55 7.22 -21.38
CA PRO A 225 33.23 7.09 -21.98
C PRO A 225 32.18 7.28 -20.88
N ALA A 226 31.17 8.11 -21.17
CA ALA A 226 30.08 8.35 -20.23
C ALA A 226 29.59 7.01 -19.70
N PRO A 227 29.55 6.79 -18.37
CA PRO A 227 29.19 5.50 -17.83
C PRO A 227 27.81 5.14 -18.35
N THR A 228 27.74 4.12 -19.20
CA THR A 228 26.49 3.53 -19.64
C THR A 228 25.75 3.18 -18.36
N SER A 229 24.54 3.71 -18.20
CA SER A 229 23.85 4.05 -16.94
C SER A 229 23.58 2.93 -15.93
N GLN A 230 24.28 1.79 -16.00
CA GLN A 230 24.11 0.61 -15.16
C GLN A 230 25.43 -0.11 -14.81
N GLN A 231 26.61 0.42 -15.15
CA GLN A 231 27.84 -0.24 -14.76
C GLN A 231 28.01 -0.22 -13.23
N ARG A 232 27.95 -1.42 -12.65
CA ARG A 232 28.24 -1.73 -11.25
C ARG A 232 29.53 -1.02 -10.84
N ILE A 233 29.55 -0.46 -9.63
CA ILE A 233 30.71 0.20 -9.00
C ILE A 233 31.97 -0.54 -9.41
N SER A 234 32.76 0.10 -10.29
CA SER A 234 33.93 -0.54 -10.89
C SER A 234 34.92 -0.91 -9.79
N VAL A 235 35.77 -1.91 -10.04
CA VAL A 235 36.83 -2.30 -9.09
C VAL A 235 37.70 -1.09 -8.73
N SER A 236 37.96 -0.20 -9.69
CA SER A 236 38.67 1.06 -9.47
C SER A 236 37.95 1.99 -8.48
N GLN A 237 36.62 2.13 -8.57
CA GLN A 237 35.84 2.93 -7.62
C GLN A 237 35.86 2.34 -6.20
N LYS A 238 35.87 1.00 -6.07
CA LYS A 238 36.01 0.35 -4.75
C LYS A 238 37.38 0.62 -4.13
N ILE A 239 38.45 0.56 -4.94
CA ILE A 239 39.82 0.84 -4.48
C ILE A 239 39.95 2.31 -4.05
N LEU A 240 39.40 3.24 -4.83
CA LEU A 240 39.39 4.67 -4.49
C LEU A 240 38.60 4.93 -3.20
N ALA A 241 37.44 4.29 -3.03
CA ALA A 241 36.66 4.40 -1.80
C ALA A 241 37.41 3.82 -0.58
N ALA A 242 38.16 2.72 -0.75
CA ALA A 242 38.98 2.14 0.31
C ALA A 242 40.15 3.06 0.70
N LYS A 243 40.83 3.66 -0.28
CA LYS A 243 41.89 4.65 -0.04
C LYS A 243 41.35 5.89 0.69
N ALA A 244 40.19 6.41 0.27
CA ALA A 244 39.55 7.55 0.94
C ALA A 244 39.15 7.23 2.39
N ARG A 245 38.72 5.99 2.68
CA ARG A 245 38.46 5.54 4.06
C ARG A 245 39.74 5.47 4.90
N ALA A 246 40.81 4.90 4.36
CA ALA A 246 42.09 4.80 5.07
C ALA A 246 42.65 6.19 5.44
N VAL A 247 42.49 7.19 4.58
CA VAL A 247 42.82 8.60 4.86
C VAL A 247 42.01 9.14 6.04
N GLN A 248 40.70 8.88 6.08
CA GLN A 248 39.84 9.32 7.18
C GLN A 248 40.15 8.62 8.50
N ASP A 249 40.40 7.32 8.47
CA ASP A 249 40.75 6.54 9.66
C ASP A 249 42.11 7.00 10.23
N ALA A 250 43.06 7.40 9.37
CA ALA A 250 44.31 8.02 9.79
C ALA A 250 44.10 9.35 10.51
N TYR A 251 43.17 10.19 10.05
CA TYR A 251 42.80 11.44 10.73
C TYR A 251 42.16 11.22 12.09
N ILE A 252 41.24 10.26 12.20
CA ILE A 252 40.65 9.87 13.50
C ILE A 252 41.72 9.38 14.47
N ALA A 253 42.76 8.70 13.96
CA ALA A 253 43.92 8.26 14.72
C ALA A 253 44.97 9.38 14.97
N GLY A 254 44.70 10.63 14.60
CA GLY A 254 45.58 11.78 14.82
C GLY A 254 46.77 11.87 13.86
N LYS A 255 46.78 11.11 12.77
CA LYS A 255 47.86 11.09 11.76
C LYS A 255 47.43 11.87 10.52
N THR A 256 47.79 13.15 10.46
CA THR A 256 47.56 14.02 9.30
C THR A 256 48.77 14.03 8.37
N SER A 257 48.52 13.91 7.07
CA SER A 257 49.55 14.10 6.03
C SER A 257 49.28 15.42 5.31
N ALA A 258 50.29 16.27 5.17
CA ALA A 258 50.20 17.53 4.43
C ALA A 258 49.91 17.33 2.93
N SER A 259 50.11 16.11 2.41
CA SER A 259 49.89 15.78 1.00
C SER A 259 48.43 15.58 0.61
N VAL A 260 47.52 15.45 1.59
CA VAL A 260 46.11 15.11 1.33
C VAL A 260 45.22 16.33 1.61
N PRO A 261 44.33 16.72 0.69
CA PRO A 261 43.42 17.85 0.91
C PRO A 261 42.51 17.64 2.13
N MET A 262 42.28 18.72 2.89
CA MET A 262 41.51 18.69 4.15
C MET A 262 40.07 18.16 3.96
N GLU A 263 39.50 18.36 2.77
CA GLU A 263 38.15 17.93 2.42
C GLU A 263 38.01 16.40 2.47
N GLN A 264 39.09 15.65 2.20
CA GLN A 264 39.06 14.19 2.26
C GLN A 264 38.94 13.69 3.71
N TYR A 265 39.58 14.37 4.65
CA TYR A 265 39.47 14.09 6.08
C TYR A 265 38.07 14.41 6.61
N LEU A 266 37.48 15.53 6.18
CA LEU A 266 36.16 15.98 6.64
C LEU A 266 34.97 15.36 5.89
N ALA A 267 35.18 14.63 4.79
CA ALA A 267 34.07 14.13 3.97
C ALA A 267 33.07 13.22 4.73
N ARG A 268 33.50 12.51 5.79
CA ARG A 268 32.57 11.73 6.63
C ARG A 268 31.69 12.63 7.51
N GLU A 269 32.23 13.72 8.00
CA GLU A 269 31.52 14.72 8.82
C GLU A 269 30.57 15.57 7.97
N LEU A 270 31.04 15.99 6.79
CA LEU A 270 30.27 16.78 5.83
C LEU A 270 29.19 15.96 5.10
N SER A 271 29.31 14.63 5.06
CA SER A 271 28.29 13.80 4.41
C SER A 271 26.99 13.75 5.20
N ASN A 272 25.86 13.97 4.50
CA ASN A 272 24.53 14.06 5.08
C ASN A 272 24.25 12.91 6.09
N PRO A 273 24.00 13.21 7.38
CA PRO A 273 23.74 12.20 8.41
C PRO A 273 22.44 11.41 8.15
N HIS A 274 21.57 11.90 7.27
CA HIS A 274 20.32 11.26 6.88
C HIS A 274 20.38 10.53 5.53
N SER A 275 21.57 10.35 4.96
CA SER A 275 21.79 9.51 3.78
C SER A 275 21.30 8.08 4.02
N ARG A 276 20.86 7.40 2.95
CA ARG A 276 20.33 6.03 3.02
C ARG A 276 21.37 5.05 3.59
N ALA A 277 22.63 5.20 3.19
CA ALA A 277 23.73 4.36 3.67
C ALA A 277 23.94 4.50 5.19
N LYS A 278 24.08 5.72 5.72
CA LYS A 278 24.21 5.95 7.18
C LYS A 278 22.97 5.56 7.99
N LYS A 279 21.77 5.62 7.39
CA LYS A 279 20.54 5.08 8.01
C LYS A 279 20.59 3.56 8.10
N GLN A 280 21.04 2.89 7.05
CA GLN A 280 21.19 1.44 7.03
C GLN A 280 22.27 0.97 8.01
N GLU A 281 23.41 1.64 8.06
CA GLU A 281 24.50 1.35 8.99
C GLU A 281 24.04 1.48 10.45
N ARG A 282 23.39 2.59 10.83
CA ARG A 282 22.81 2.75 12.18
C ARG A 282 21.76 1.70 12.51
N TRP A 283 20.95 1.30 11.53
CA TRP A 283 19.97 0.24 11.72
C TRP A 283 20.63 -1.12 11.95
N GLN A 284 21.71 -1.42 11.22
CA GLN A 284 22.53 -2.62 11.42
C GLN A 284 23.20 -2.61 12.79
N GLN A 285 23.86 -1.51 13.17
CA GLN A 285 24.48 -1.35 14.49
C GLN A 285 23.45 -1.53 15.62
N ALA A 286 22.28 -0.91 15.53
CA ALA A 286 21.21 -1.08 16.51
C ALA A 286 20.71 -2.54 16.58
N LYS A 287 20.65 -3.24 15.45
CA LYS A 287 20.28 -4.67 15.40
C LYS A 287 21.35 -5.55 16.02
N GLU A 288 22.62 -5.29 15.73
CA GLU A 288 23.75 -6.01 16.32
C GLU A 288 23.83 -5.81 17.83
N GLU A 289 23.59 -4.58 18.32
CA GLU A 289 23.51 -4.29 19.76
C GLU A 289 22.35 -5.03 20.43
N GLU A 290 21.17 -5.02 19.80
CA GLU A 290 19.99 -5.76 20.24
C GLU A 290 20.29 -7.27 20.35
N ASP A 291 20.94 -7.84 19.33
CA ASP A 291 21.34 -9.25 19.33
C ASP A 291 22.41 -9.56 20.39
N ARG A 292 23.40 -8.67 20.58
CA ARG A 292 24.41 -8.81 21.65
C ARG A 292 23.76 -8.80 23.03
N LEU A 293 22.80 -7.90 23.28
CA LEU A 293 22.04 -7.85 24.54
C LEU A 293 21.23 -9.13 24.74
N ARG A 294 20.53 -9.60 23.70
CA ARG A 294 19.77 -10.84 23.74
C ARG A 294 20.65 -12.03 24.13
N VAL A 295 21.84 -12.15 23.53
CA VAL A 295 22.81 -13.20 23.88
C VAL A 295 23.28 -13.07 25.32
N ARG A 296 23.55 -11.85 25.81
CA ARG A 296 23.92 -11.60 27.21
C ARG A 296 22.84 -12.06 28.18
N PHE A 297 21.57 -11.70 27.97
CA PHE A 297 20.46 -12.13 28.83
C PHE A 297 20.25 -13.66 28.79
N MET A 298 20.36 -14.27 27.61
CA MET A 298 20.30 -15.74 27.50
C MET A 298 21.47 -16.43 28.22
N LYS A 299 22.67 -15.85 28.18
CA LYS A 299 23.85 -16.39 28.87
C LYS A 299 23.70 -16.24 30.38
N ALA A 300 23.31 -15.06 30.86
CA ALA A 300 23.06 -14.77 32.28
C ALA A 300 21.99 -15.71 32.86
N ALA A 301 20.87 -15.94 32.16
CA ALA A 301 19.83 -16.87 32.62
C ALA A 301 20.32 -18.33 32.69
N LYS A 302 21.20 -18.75 31.77
CA LYS A 302 21.82 -20.08 31.82
C LYS A 302 22.84 -20.22 32.95
N GLU A 303 23.55 -19.15 33.29
CA GLU A 303 24.52 -19.09 34.39
C GLU A 303 23.82 -19.09 35.75
N ALA A 304 22.79 -18.25 35.93
CA ALA A 304 21.93 -18.23 37.12
C ALA A 304 21.35 -19.60 37.46
N ARG A 305 20.94 -20.35 36.43
CA ARG A 305 20.49 -21.75 36.59
C ARG A 305 21.59 -22.68 37.14
N LYS A 306 22.86 -22.48 36.77
CA LYS A 306 23.97 -23.32 37.24
C LYS A 306 24.37 -23.01 38.68
N THR A 307 24.31 -21.74 39.07
CA THR A 307 24.67 -21.29 40.42
C THR A 307 23.56 -21.54 41.43
N GLY A 308 22.32 -21.72 40.98
CA GLY A 308 21.15 -21.88 41.87
C GLY A 308 20.59 -20.55 42.35
N ASP A 309 21.26 -19.44 42.06
CA ASP A 309 20.79 -18.09 42.31
C ASP A 309 19.77 -17.71 41.23
N SER A 310 18.49 -17.93 41.50
CA SER A 310 17.43 -17.46 40.59
C SER A 310 17.41 -15.93 40.57
N VAL A 311 17.66 -15.33 39.40
CA VAL A 311 17.63 -13.86 39.20
C VAL A 311 16.18 -13.32 39.17
N ALA A 312 15.18 -14.18 38.99
CA ALA A 312 13.77 -13.84 39.08
C ALA A 312 12.92 -15.00 39.63
N THR A 313 11.68 -14.66 40.02
CA THR A 313 10.70 -15.36 40.87
C THR A 313 10.28 -16.79 40.53
N LEU A 314 10.87 -17.45 39.53
CA LEU A 314 10.45 -18.77 39.06
C LEU A 314 11.36 -19.94 39.50
N GLY A 315 11.91 -19.88 40.71
CA GLY A 315 12.27 -21.07 41.50
C GLY A 315 13.57 -21.79 41.10
N LEU A 316 14.12 -22.55 42.06
CA LEU A 316 15.21 -23.49 41.79
C LEU A 316 14.62 -24.70 41.02
N ASN A 317 15.29 -25.14 39.94
CA ASN A 317 14.96 -26.27 39.04
C ASN A 317 14.37 -25.95 37.64
N LEU A 318 14.69 -24.81 37.01
CA LEU A 318 14.30 -24.59 35.61
C LEU A 318 15.03 -25.53 34.62
N THR A 319 14.27 -26.13 33.69
CA THR A 319 14.83 -26.84 32.53
C THR A 319 15.62 -25.91 31.61
N LYS A 320 16.51 -26.45 30.76
CA LYS A 320 17.39 -25.62 29.88
C LYS A 320 16.56 -24.76 28.92
N LYS A 321 15.40 -25.29 28.50
CA LYS A 321 14.43 -24.60 27.66
C LYS A 321 13.71 -23.48 28.41
N GLN A 322 13.38 -23.68 29.69
CA GLN A 322 12.74 -22.66 30.53
C GLN A 322 13.70 -21.50 30.84
N ALA A 323 14.96 -21.77 31.19
CA ALA A 323 15.95 -20.71 31.42
C ALA A 323 16.20 -19.86 30.16
N ALA A 324 16.20 -20.47 28.97
CA ALA A 324 16.29 -19.72 27.72
C ALA A 324 15.04 -18.84 27.46
N LYS A 325 13.83 -19.33 27.80
CA LYS A 325 12.60 -18.54 27.72
C LYS A 325 12.60 -17.38 28.71
N GLU A 326 13.08 -17.60 29.93
CA GLU A 326 13.22 -16.56 30.95
C GLU A 326 14.22 -15.48 30.51
N GLY A 327 15.39 -15.87 29.97
CA GLY A 327 16.35 -14.93 29.40
C GLY A 327 15.78 -14.10 28.24
N LEU A 328 14.95 -14.70 27.38
CA LEU A 328 14.22 -13.96 26.34
C LEU A 328 13.18 -13.00 26.94
N PHE A 329 12.45 -13.44 27.96
CA PHE A 329 11.47 -12.60 28.65
C PHE A 329 12.13 -11.38 29.29
N LEU A 330 13.22 -11.55 30.03
CA LEU A 330 13.99 -10.46 30.66
C LEU A 330 14.55 -9.48 29.62
N PHE A 331 14.99 -10.01 28.48
CA PHE A 331 15.41 -9.18 27.35
C PHE A 331 14.23 -8.35 26.79
N GLU A 332 13.07 -8.96 26.56
CA GLU A 332 11.89 -8.25 26.05
C GLU A 332 11.38 -7.19 27.03
N THR A 333 11.38 -7.46 28.33
CA THR A 333 11.02 -6.48 29.36
C THR A 333 12.01 -5.31 29.36
N HIS A 334 13.31 -5.60 29.29
CA HIS A 334 14.36 -4.58 29.24
C HIS A 334 14.22 -3.68 27.99
N ILE A 335 14.00 -4.25 26.81
CA ILE A 335 13.75 -3.47 25.58
C ILE A 335 12.50 -2.61 25.71
N ARG A 336 11.41 -3.14 26.27
CA ARG A 336 10.16 -2.40 26.46
C ARG A 336 10.33 -1.23 27.44
N GLU A 337 11.11 -1.42 28.49
CA GLU A 337 11.43 -0.36 29.46
C GLU A 337 12.34 0.70 28.86
N ALA A 338 13.38 0.29 28.12
CA ALA A 338 14.26 1.22 27.40
C ALA A 338 13.50 2.04 26.35
N GLU A 339 12.56 1.44 25.61
CA GLU A 339 11.71 2.17 24.66
C GLU A 339 10.77 3.17 25.34
N LYS A 340 10.23 2.81 26.52
CA LYS A 340 9.41 3.72 27.33
C LYS A 340 10.25 4.89 27.84
N ALA A 341 11.43 4.63 28.41
CA ALA A 341 12.36 5.66 28.88
C ALA A 341 12.75 6.61 27.73
N ARG A 342 13.18 6.08 26.59
CA ARG A 342 13.53 6.86 25.40
C ARG A 342 12.36 7.69 24.87
N ARG A 343 11.12 7.20 25.00
CA ARG A 343 9.92 7.96 24.61
C ARG A 343 9.67 9.13 25.56
N VAL A 344 9.88 8.93 26.87
CA VAL A 344 9.80 9.98 27.89
C VAL A 344 10.87 11.03 27.64
N GLU A 345 12.13 10.65 27.49
CA GLU A 345 13.24 11.56 27.16
C GLU A 345 12.96 12.40 25.91
N ARG A 346 12.48 11.77 24.82
CA ARG A 346 12.10 12.51 23.60
C ARG A 346 10.92 13.46 23.84
N ALA A 347 9.99 13.11 24.72
CA ALA A 347 8.88 14.00 25.06
C ALA A 347 9.37 15.19 25.88
N GLU A 348 10.29 14.98 26.80
CA GLU A 348 10.97 16.03 27.58
C GLU A 348 11.76 16.98 26.67
N GLN A 349 12.61 16.45 25.79
CA GLN A 349 13.36 17.22 24.79
C GLN A 349 12.45 18.05 23.86
N ARG A 350 11.23 17.56 23.57
CA ARG A 350 10.22 18.29 22.77
C ARG A 350 9.41 19.30 23.58
N GLY A 351 9.71 19.48 24.87
CA GLY A 351 9.03 20.44 25.75
C GLY A 351 7.65 19.97 26.24
N ALA A 352 7.39 18.67 26.28
CA ALA A 352 6.11 18.14 26.77
C ALA A 352 5.86 18.49 28.25
N VAL A 353 6.92 18.51 29.07
CA VAL A 353 6.86 18.90 30.50
C VAL A 353 6.41 20.36 30.62
N ALA A 354 7.10 21.27 29.93
CA ALA A 354 6.72 22.69 29.90
C ALA A 354 5.28 22.90 29.38
N LYS A 355 4.83 22.09 28.41
CA LYS A 355 3.45 22.14 27.90
C LYS A 355 2.43 21.67 28.94
N LEU A 356 2.75 20.62 29.72
CA LEU A 356 1.90 20.13 30.81
C LEU A 356 1.81 21.15 31.94
N GLU A 357 2.91 21.79 32.33
CA GLU A 357 2.93 22.87 33.32
C GLU A 357 2.09 24.06 32.88
N ARG A 358 2.25 24.54 31.65
CA ARG A 358 1.39 25.59 31.06
C ARG A 358 -0.09 25.19 31.09
N LYS A 359 -0.41 23.92 30.84
CA LYS A 359 -1.79 23.42 30.90
C LYS A 359 -2.33 23.39 32.34
N LYS A 360 -1.51 23.01 33.34
CA LYS A 360 -1.86 23.05 34.76
C LYS A 360 -2.14 24.48 35.22
N ILE A 361 -1.23 25.42 34.93
CA ILE A 361 -1.39 26.86 35.23
C ILE A 361 -2.67 27.40 34.60
N ARG A 362 -2.94 27.08 33.32
CA ARG A 362 -4.15 27.52 32.63
C ARG A 362 -5.43 26.96 33.24
N LYS A 363 -5.42 25.71 33.73
CA LYS A 363 -6.57 25.11 34.41
C LYS A 363 -6.82 25.79 35.75
N ALA A 364 -5.79 25.93 36.58
CA ALA A 364 -5.89 26.62 37.86
C ALA A 364 -6.41 28.06 37.71
N ARG A 365 -5.96 28.80 36.69
CA ARG A 365 -6.50 30.14 36.39
C ARG A 365 -7.98 30.13 36.02
N LYS A 366 -8.43 29.11 35.27
CA LYS A 366 -9.86 28.98 34.89
C LYS A 366 -10.72 28.59 36.09
N GLU A 367 -10.21 27.76 36.98
CA GLU A 367 -10.88 27.38 38.23
C GLU A 367 -11.03 28.59 39.14
N LYS A 368 -9.94 29.35 39.38
CA LYS A 368 -10.00 30.62 40.12
C LYS A 368 -11.01 31.61 39.53
N LYS A 369 -11.02 31.80 38.20
CA LYS A 369 -12.02 32.66 37.54
C LYS A 369 -13.46 32.17 37.72
N ARG A 370 -13.68 30.85 37.79
CA ARG A 370 -15.01 30.28 38.05
C ARG A 370 -15.42 30.52 39.49
N GLU A 371 -14.50 30.35 40.44
CA GLU A 371 -14.74 30.67 41.85
C GLU A 371 -15.03 32.16 42.04
N GLU A 372 -14.27 33.04 41.41
CA GLU A 372 -14.52 34.48 41.38
C GLU A 372 -15.89 34.79 40.77
N ALA A 373 -16.23 34.19 39.62
CA ALA A 373 -17.53 34.39 38.98
C ALA A 373 -18.69 33.87 39.84
N LEU A 374 -18.53 32.75 40.55
CA LEU A 374 -19.53 32.21 41.48
C LEU A 374 -19.67 33.07 42.74
N ARG A 375 -18.56 33.61 43.27
CA ARG A 375 -18.58 34.57 44.40
C ARG A 375 -19.25 35.87 44.02
N ASN A 376 -19.00 36.35 42.80
CA ASN A 376 -19.58 37.57 42.27
C ASN A 376 -20.96 37.34 41.64
N LEU A 377 -21.49 36.11 41.67
CA LEU A 377 -22.81 35.78 41.16
C LEU A 377 -23.86 36.28 42.16
N VAL A 378 -24.11 37.58 42.13
CA VAL A 378 -25.24 38.20 42.80
C VAL A 378 -26.39 38.21 41.79
N LEU A 379 -27.53 37.65 42.20
CA LEU A 379 -28.75 37.75 41.42
C LEU A 379 -29.26 39.20 41.49
N ASP A 380 -29.50 39.81 40.34
CA ASP A 380 -30.20 41.09 40.29
C ASP A 380 -31.60 40.93 40.89
N LYS A 381 -32.02 41.89 41.72
CA LYS A 381 -33.34 41.87 42.36
C LYS A 381 -34.42 42.02 41.28
N ALA A 382 -35.20 40.97 41.06
CA ALA A 382 -36.37 40.98 40.19
C ALA A 382 -37.67 40.97 41.02
N GLU A 383 -38.75 41.57 40.51
CA GLU A 383 -40.02 41.74 41.23
C GLU A 383 -40.66 40.42 41.73
N ASN A 384 -40.34 39.28 41.10
CA ASN A 384 -40.93 37.97 41.45
C ASN A 384 -39.96 37.03 42.20
N GLN A 385 -38.90 37.54 42.81
CA GLN A 385 -37.86 36.73 43.43
C GLN A 385 -38.17 36.46 44.92
N VAL A 386 -38.69 35.27 45.23
CA VAL A 386 -38.96 34.82 46.61
C VAL A 386 -37.67 34.23 47.20
N LEU A 387 -36.98 34.99 48.05
CA LEU A 387 -35.83 34.49 48.82
C LEU A 387 -36.34 33.69 50.03
N PRO A 388 -35.79 32.49 50.31
CA PRO A 388 -36.09 31.79 51.55
C PRO A 388 -35.61 32.64 52.74
N PRO A 389 -36.37 32.68 53.86
CA PRO A 389 -35.99 33.47 55.02
C PRO A 389 -34.63 32.97 55.54
N THR A 390 -33.62 33.82 55.44
CA THR A 390 -32.28 33.58 55.97
C THR A 390 -32.40 33.25 57.46
N GLN A 391 -31.93 32.06 57.87
CA GLN A 391 -31.67 31.79 59.28
C GLN A 391 -30.69 32.86 59.78
N ALA A 392 -31.18 33.72 60.66
CA ALA A 392 -30.41 34.78 61.29
C ALA A 392 -29.15 34.17 61.91
N GLN A 393 -27.97 34.61 61.46
CA GLN A 393 -26.76 34.42 62.26
C GLN A 393 -26.79 35.43 63.42
N PRO A 394 -26.44 35.00 64.64
CA PRO A 394 -26.46 35.85 65.82
C PRO A 394 -25.39 36.93 65.72
N THR A 395 -25.80 38.17 65.99
CA THR A 395 -24.92 39.33 66.16
C THR A 395 -24.01 39.13 67.37
N ALA A 396 -22.73 39.44 67.19
CA ALA A 396 -21.80 39.84 68.24
C ALA A 396 -21.07 41.10 67.77
#